data_AF-A0ABD6F4E9-F1
#
_entry.id   AF-A0ABD6F4E9-F1
#
_cell.length_a   1.000
_cell.length_b   1.000
_cell.length_c   1.000
_cell.angle_alpha   90.00
_cell.angle_beta   90.00
_cell.angle_gamma   90.00
#
_symmetry.space_group_name_H-M   'P 1'
#
loop_
_entity.id
_entity.type
_entity.pdbx_description
1 polymer ?
#
loop_
_entity_poly.entity_id
_entity_poly.type
_entity_poly.pdbx_seq_one_letter_code
_entity_poly.pdbx_strand_id
1 'polypeptide(L)'
;ATWFVTRGIVQHGDLPGVRTKNPTELKAAFSFGFLFAVVLLLSAWLRDIAGDKGLYLVALAAGITDIDAIALSSMRMVANAEIGGTTAITAIVLALVSNQAAKLVYVLSAGGRALFNRCVVPMAAPAVAALLAVFAFA
;
A
#
# COMPACT_ATOMS: atom_id res chain seq x y z
N ALA A 1 1.51 26.13 0.57
CA ALA A 1 2.86 26.04 -0.02
C ALA A 1 2.89 25.37 -1.41
N THR A 2 1.84 24.66 -1.84
CA THR A 2 1.80 23.88 -3.09
C THR A 2 1.55 24.68 -4.37
N TRP A 3 1.23 25.98 -4.26
CA TRP A 3 0.82 26.81 -5.40
C TRP A 3 1.98 27.36 -6.24
N PHE A 4 3.22 27.32 -5.72
CA PHE A 4 4.39 27.89 -6.41
C PHE A 4 5.14 26.92 -7.31
N VAL A 5 4.85 25.61 -7.24
CA VAL A 5 5.61 24.58 -8.00
C VAL A 5 5.00 24.27 -9.38
N THR A 6 3.70 24.54 -9.58
CA THR A 6 2.99 24.13 -10.81
C THR A 6 3.06 25.13 -11.97
N ARG A 7 3.68 26.30 -11.81
CA ARG A 7 3.71 27.35 -12.85
C ARG A 7 4.90 27.27 -13.82
N GLY A 8 5.84 26.34 -13.61
CA GLY A 8 7.07 26.25 -14.40
C GLY A 8 7.15 25.14 -15.45
N ILE A 9 6.11 24.30 -15.62
CA ILE A 9 6.22 23.04 -16.38
C ILE A 9 5.30 23.00 -17.62
N VAL A 10 5.14 24.13 -18.31
CA VAL A 10 4.51 24.13 -19.65
C VAL A 10 5.51 24.63 -20.67
N GLN A 11 6.56 23.85 -20.88
CA GLN A 11 7.42 23.97 -22.06
C GLN A 11 6.84 23.02 -23.12
N HIS A 12 6.16 23.56 -24.13
CA HIS A 12 5.75 22.79 -25.30
C HIS A 12 7.00 22.45 -26.13
N GLY A 13 7.67 21.36 -25.78
CA GLY A 13 8.64 20.68 -26.62
C GLY A 13 7.99 19.46 -27.23
N ASP A 14 8.11 19.30 -28.56
CA ASP A 14 7.56 18.19 -29.34
C ASP A 14 7.75 16.84 -28.65
N LEU A 15 6.65 16.27 -28.13
CA LEU A 15 6.66 14.99 -27.42
C LEU A 15 6.85 13.87 -28.46
N PRO A 16 7.94 13.08 -28.39
CA PRO A 16 8.07 11.88 -29.22
C PRO A 16 6.87 10.98 -28.94
N GLY A 17 6.14 10.63 -30.01
CA GLY A 17 4.80 10.04 -29.97
C GLY A 17 4.62 9.06 -28.82
N VAL A 18 3.74 9.42 -27.87
CA VAL A 18 3.31 8.55 -26.78
C VAL A 18 2.64 7.35 -27.44
N ARG A 19 3.39 6.25 -27.55
CA ARG A 19 2.87 4.97 -28.00
C ARG A 19 1.83 4.55 -26.96
N THR A 20 0.55 4.77 -27.28
CA THR A 20 -0.59 4.36 -26.46
C THR A 20 -0.62 2.84 -26.44
N LYS A 21 0.11 2.27 -25.47
CA LYS A 21 0.09 0.84 -25.20
C LYS A 21 -1.32 0.48 -24.73
N ASN A 22 -1.88 -0.55 -25.38
CA ASN A 22 -3.22 -1.12 -25.23
C ASN A 22 -4.03 -0.64 -24.00
N PRO A 23 -5.14 0.11 -24.16
CA PRO A 23 -5.92 0.68 -23.05
C PRO A 23 -6.61 -0.36 -22.17
N THR A 24 -6.63 -1.63 -22.60
CA THR A 24 -7.02 -2.79 -21.79
C THR A 24 -5.77 -3.54 -21.33
N GLU A 25 -5.24 -3.16 -20.16
CA GLU A 25 -4.16 -3.86 -19.45
C GLU A 25 -4.69 -5.18 -18.83
N LEU A 26 -5.25 -6.09 -19.66
CA LEU A 26 -5.84 -7.36 -19.21
C LEU A 26 -4.86 -8.17 -18.37
N LYS A 27 -3.57 -8.16 -18.75
CA LYS A 27 -2.51 -8.84 -17.99
C LYS A 27 -2.36 -8.26 -16.59
N ALA A 28 -2.36 -6.94 -16.43
CA ALA A 28 -2.25 -6.31 -15.12
C ALA A 28 -3.49 -6.59 -14.27
N ALA A 29 -4.68 -6.56 -14.87
CA ALA A 29 -5.94 -6.88 -14.20
C ALA A 29 -5.98 -8.32 -13.69
N PHE A 30 -5.59 -9.30 -14.52
CA PHE A 30 -5.49 -10.70 -14.10
C PHE A 30 -4.43 -10.90 -13.00
N SER A 31 -3.26 -10.26 -13.10
CA SER A 31 -2.24 -10.33 -12.06
C SER A 31 -2.72 -9.75 -10.73
N PHE A 32 -3.38 -8.59 -10.75
CA PHE A 32 -3.93 -7.98 -9.55
C PHE A 32 -5.06 -8.83 -8.94
N GLY A 33 -5.98 -9.32 -9.78
CA GLY A 33 -7.05 -10.20 -9.35
C GLY A 33 -6.53 -11.49 -8.71
N PHE A 34 -5.47 -12.08 -9.27
CA PHE A 34 -4.80 -13.24 -8.69
C PHE A 34 -4.15 -12.92 -7.34
N LEU A 35 -3.40 -11.81 -7.24
CA LEU A 35 -2.79 -11.38 -5.98
C LEU A 35 -3.85 -11.13 -4.91
N PHE A 36 -4.93 -10.42 -5.25
CA PHE A 36 -6.06 -10.18 -4.37
C PHE A 36 -6.68 -11.50 -3.88
N ALA A 37 -6.92 -12.46 -4.78
CA ALA A 37 -7.49 -13.76 -4.41
C ALA A 37 -6.58 -14.53 -3.44
N VAL A 38 -5.27 -14.53 -3.68
CA VAL A 38 -4.28 -15.18 -2.79
C VAL A 38 -4.26 -14.50 -1.42
N VAL A 39 -4.19 -13.17 -1.38
CA VAL A 39 -4.15 -12.43 -0.12
C VAL A 39 -5.45 -12.61 0.67
N LEU A 40 -6.61 -12.58 0.00
CA LEU A 40 -7.91 -12.84 0.64
C LEU A 40 -7.96 -14.25 1.22
N LEU A 41 -7.55 -15.26 0.45
CA LEU A 41 -7.52 -16.66 0.89
C LEU A 41 -6.61 -16.83 2.11
N LEU A 42 -5.38 -16.31 2.06
CA LEU A 42 -4.45 -16.37 3.18
C LEU A 42 -4.99 -15.62 4.40
N SER A 43 -5.61 -14.46 4.20
CA SER A 43 -6.19 -13.65 5.26
C SER A 43 -7.31 -14.39 6.00
N ALA A 44 -8.23 -15.00 5.26
CA ALA A 44 -9.32 -15.81 5.84
C ALA A 44 -8.77 -17.06 6.54
N TRP A 45 -7.84 -17.77 5.90
CA TRP A 45 -7.28 -19.01 6.44
C TRP A 45 -6.44 -18.80 7.71
N LEU A 46 -5.53 -17.83 7.71
CA LEU A 46 -4.73 -17.53 8.91
C LEU A 46 -5.59 -16.91 10.02
N ARG A 47 -6.65 -16.18 9.67
CA ARG A 47 -7.61 -15.70 10.66
C ARG A 47 -8.37 -16.85 11.32
N ASP A 48 -8.77 -17.86 10.58
CA ASP A 48 -9.49 -19.02 11.13
C ASP A 48 -8.62 -19.78 12.16
N ILE A 49 -7.32 -19.92 11.89
CA ILE A 49 -6.39 -20.67 12.76
C ILE A 49 -5.85 -19.82 13.92
N ALA A 50 -5.48 -18.56 13.67
CA ALA A 50 -4.74 -17.70 14.60
C ALA A 50 -5.50 -16.43 15.02
N GLY A 51 -6.77 -16.30 14.65
CA GLY A 51 -7.60 -15.13 14.91
C GLY A 51 -7.06 -13.86 14.25
N ASP A 52 -7.33 -12.71 14.86
CA ASP A 52 -6.90 -11.40 14.37
C ASP A 52 -5.37 -11.30 14.18
N LYS A 53 -4.59 -12.03 14.98
CA LYS A 53 -3.11 -12.05 14.87
C LYS A 53 -2.65 -12.66 13.55
N GLY A 54 -3.35 -13.69 13.07
CA GLY A 54 -3.08 -14.30 11.76
C GLY A 54 -3.26 -13.28 10.64
N LEU A 55 -4.35 -12.52 10.68
CA LEU A 55 -4.59 -11.45 9.71
C LEU A 55 -3.50 -10.36 9.76
N TYR A 56 -3.04 -9.98 10.95
CA TYR A 56 -1.97 -8.99 11.10
C TYR A 56 -0.63 -9.47 10.51
N LEU A 57 -0.30 -10.76 10.63
CA LEU A 57 0.87 -11.34 9.98
C LEU A 57 0.75 -11.32 8.46
N VAL A 58 -0.42 -11.69 7.92
CA VAL A 58 -0.69 -11.60 6.47
C VAL A 58 -0.58 -10.15 6.01
N ALA A 59 -1.09 -9.19 6.79
CA ALA A 59 -1.02 -7.78 6.43
C ALA A 59 0.40 -7.22 6.40
N LEU A 60 1.25 -7.61 7.36
CA LEU A 60 2.66 -7.25 7.33
C LEU A 60 3.37 -7.84 6.11
N ALA A 61 3.13 -9.11 5.80
CA ALA A 61 3.75 -9.79 4.65
C ALA A 61 3.27 -9.22 3.31
N ALA A 62 1.95 -9.10 3.11
CA ALA A 62 1.36 -8.55 1.88
C ALA A 62 1.74 -7.09 1.67
N GLY A 63 1.83 -6.30 2.76
CA GLY A 63 2.26 -4.91 2.72
C GLY A 63 3.67 -4.70 2.16
N ILE A 64 4.56 -5.70 2.20
CA ILE A 64 5.88 -5.61 1.57
C ILE A 64 5.75 -5.46 0.05
N THR A 65 4.79 -6.15 -0.55
CA THR A 65 4.56 -6.14 -2.00
C THR A 65 3.61 -5.04 -2.43
N ASP A 66 2.41 -4.99 -1.82
CA ASP A 66 1.39 -4.00 -2.13
C ASP A 66 0.33 -3.98 -1.03
N ILE A 67 -0.06 -2.78 -0.60
CA ILE A 67 -1.11 -2.57 0.40
C ILE A 67 -2.52 -2.80 -0.19
N ASP A 68 -2.71 -2.59 -1.49
CA ASP A 68 -4.05 -2.54 -2.08
C ASP A 68 -4.76 -3.89 -1.98
N ALA A 69 -4.04 -4.99 -2.18
CA ALA A 69 -4.60 -6.34 -2.08
C ALA A 69 -5.11 -6.66 -0.67
N ILE A 70 -4.34 -6.34 0.37
CA ILE A 70 -4.75 -6.59 1.76
C ILE A 70 -5.82 -5.60 2.22
N ALA A 71 -5.79 -4.35 1.77
CA ALA A 71 -6.82 -3.37 2.07
C ALA A 71 -8.17 -3.81 1.51
N LEU A 72 -8.23 -4.17 0.23
CA LEU A 72 -9.44 -4.73 -0.39
C LEU A 72 -9.89 -6.02 0.30
N SER A 73 -8.95 -6.91 0.63
CA SER A 73 -9.29 -8.17 1.29
C SER A 73 -9.92 -7.91 2.66
N SER A 74 -9.32 -7.04 3.47
CA SER A 74 -9.82 -6.68 4.79
C SER A 74 -11.19 -6.02 4.72
N MET A 75 -11.40 -5.08 3.77
CA MET A 75 -12.70 -4.47 3.52
C MET A 75 -13.75 -5.50 3.09
N ARG A 76 -13.37 -6.49 2.27
CA ARG A 76 -14.28 -7.57 1.87
C ARG A 76 -14.69 -8.44 3.05
N MET A 77 -13.75 -8.78 3.93
CA MET A 77 -14.06 -9.56 5.12
C MET A 77 -14.93 -8.78 6.12
N VAL A 78 -14.76 -7.45 6.23
CA VAL A 78 -15.69 -6.59 7.00
C VAL A 78 -17.08 -6.62 6.38
N ALA A 79 -17.19 -6.48 5.05
CA ALA A 79 -18.47 -6.53 4.35
C ALA A 79 -19.19 -7.87 4.52
N ASN A 80 -18.45 -8.96 4.70
CA ASN A 80 -18.97 -10.29 5.01
C ASN A 80 -19.21 -10.54 6.51
N ALA A 81 -19.02 -9.53 7.38
CA ALA A 81 -19.08 -9.64 8.84
C ALA A 81 -18.12 -10.68 9.46
N GLU A 82 -17.05 -11.04 8.75
CA GLU A 82 -16.02 -11.97 9.23
C GLU A 82 -15.06 -11.29 10.21
N ILE A 83 -14.81 -9.98 10.02
CA ILE A 83 -13.91 -9.16 10.83
C ILE A 83 -14.55 -7.85 11.27
N GLY A 84 -14.16 -7.36 12.45
CA GLY A 84 -14.57 -6.05 12.94
C GLY A 84 -13.82 -4.92 12.21
N GLY A 85 -14.44 -3.73 12.17
CA GLY A 85 -13.85 -2.54 11.54
C GLY A 85 -12.50 -2.16 12.16
N THR A 86 -12.36 -2.25 13.49
CA THR A 86 -11.10 -1.98 14.18
C THR A 86 -9.98 -2.92 13.72
N THR A 87 -10.25 -4.23 13.64
CA THR A 87 -9.28 -5.22 13.15
C THR A 87 -8.85 -4.91 11.71
N ALA A 88 -9.79 -4.53 10.84
CA ALA A 88 -9.48 -4.16 9.47
C ALA A 88 -8.59 -2.92 9.38
N ILE A 89 -8.90 -1.88 10.16
CA ILE A 89 -8.09 -0.65 10.24
C ILE A 89 -6.67 -0.98 10.71
N THR A 90 -6.53 -1.77 11.78
CA THR A 90 -5.22 -2.18 12.30
C THR A 90 -4.42 -2.95 11.26
N ALA A 91 -5.05 -3.90 10.55
CA ALA A 91 -4.39 -4.65 9.48
C ALA A 91 -3.90 -3.73 8.35
N ILE A 92 -4.73 -2.79 7.90
CA ILE A 92 -4.36 -1.84 6.83
C ILE A 92 -3.22 -0.93 7.27
N VAL A 93 -3.23 -0.43 8.51
CA VAL A 93 -2.14 0.42 9.03
C VAL A 93 -0.83 -0.37 9.16
N LEU A 94 -0.89 -1.63 9.61
CA LEU A 94 0.29 -2.50 9.64
C LEU A 94 0.86 -2.72 8.23
N ALA A 95 -0.01 -2.98 7.25
CA ALA A 95 0.40 -3.11 5.85
C ALA A 95 1.00 -1.82 5.29
N LEU A 96 0.44 -0.65 5.62
CA LEU A 96 0.98 0.67 5.24
C LEU A 96 2.39 0.88 5.78
N VAL A 97 2.60 0.60 7.07
CA VAL A 97 3.92 0.72 7.71
C VAL A 97 4.93 -0.22 7.04
N SER A 98 4.52 -1.47 6.78
CA SER A 98 5.36 -2.45 6.07
C SER A 98 5.75 -1.98 4.67
N ASN A 99 4.80 -1.44 3.90
CA ASN A 99 5.04 -0.93 2.54
C ASN A 99 6.02 0.25 2.53
N GLN A 100 5.85 1.21 3.45
CA GLN A 100 6.79 2.34 3.56
C GLN A 100 8.18 1.88 3.96
N ALA A 101 8.28 0.94 4.91
CA ALA A 101 9.57 0.36 5.30
C ALA A 101 10.25 -0.33 4.12
N ALA A 102 9.53 -1.16 3.36
CA ALA A 102 10.04 -1.84 2.17
C ALA A 102 10.54 -0.84 1.11
N LYS A 103 9.76 0.20 0.81
CA LYS A 103 10.16 1.24 -0.15
C LYS A 103 11.37 2.04 0.34
N LEU A 104 11.49 2.32 1.63
CA LEU A 104 12.66 2.99 2.19
C LEU A 104 13.92 2.13 2.12
N VAL A 105 13.81 0.82 2.35
CA VAL A 105 14.90 -0.14 2.13
C VAL A 105 15.31 -0.16 0.65
N TYR A 106 14.34 -0.13 -0.26
CA TYR A 106 14.60 -0.05 -1.70
C TYR A 106 15.32 1.25 -2.08
N VAL A 107 14.87 2.40 -1.56
CA VAL A 107 15.52 3.71 -1.78
C VAL A 107 16.95 3.71 -1.24
N LEU A 108 17.17 3.15 -0.04
CA LEU A 108 18.51 3.08 0.55
C LEU A 108 19.47 2.19 -0.25
N SER A 109 18.99 1.03 -0.70
CA SER A 109 19.79 0.06 -1.44
C SER A 109 20.09 0.48 -2.89
N ALA A 110 19.09 1.02 -3.61
CA ALA A 110 19.25 1.40 -5.01
C ALA A 110 19.66 2.87 -5.21
N GLY A 111 19.21 3.78 -4.34
CA GLY A 111 19.41 5.23 -4.47
C GLY A 111 20.46 5.82 -3.52
N GLY A 112 20.98 5.04 -2.59
CA GLY A 112 22.00 5.44 -1.64
C GLY A 112 21.51 6.41 -0.53
N ARG A 113 22.43 6.79 0.36
CA ARG A 113 22.12 7.53 1.59
C ARG A 113 21.59 8.95 1.35
N ALA A 114 22.08 9.60 0.29
CA ALA A 114 21.65 10.96 -0.05
C ALA A 114 20.17 11.02 -0.46
N LEU A 115 19.71 10.05 -1.25
CA LEU A 115 18.29 9.97 -1.64
C LEU A 115 17.42 9.55 -0.46
N PHE A 116 17.88 8.56 0.33
CA PHE A 116 17.19 8.12 1.54
C PHE A 116 16.86 9.29 2.48
N ASN A 117 17.82 10.16 2.79
CA ASN A 117 17.61 11.29 3.69
C ASN A 117 16.58 12.30 3.15
N ARG A 118 16.42 12.40 1.83
CA ARG A 118 15.42 13.28 1.20
C ARG A 118 14.02 12.64 1.18
N CYS A 119 13.95 11.32 1.11
CA CYS A 119 12.69 10.58 0.97
C CYS A 119 12.11 10.10 2.31
N VAL A 120 12.94 9.91 3.35
CA VAL A 120 12.51 9.30 4.62
C VAL A 120 11.38 10.07 5.29
N VAL A 121 11.48 11.39 5.38
CA VAL A 121 10.45 12.24 6.00
C VAL A 121 9.11 12.18 5.25
N PRO A 122 9.05 12.48 3.93
CA PRO A 122 7.77 12.46 3.21
C PRO A 122 7.14 11.06 3.13
N MET A 123 7.93 9.99 3.14
CA MET A 123 7.42 8.61 3.10
C MET A 123 6.96 8.09 4.46
N ALA A 124 7.64 8.48 5.54
CA ALA A 124 7.26 8.10 6.89
C ALA A 124 6.03 8.87 7.39
N ALA A 125 5.84 10.12 6.96
CA ALA A 125 4.74 10.98 7.39
C ALA A 125 3.33 10.32 7.34
N PRO A 126 2.87 9.71 6.23
CA PRO A 126 1.56 9.06 6.19
C PRO A 126 1.46 7.84 7.12
N ALA A 127 2.54 7.06 7.27
CA ALA A 127 2.56 5.91 8.18
C ALA A 127 2.45 6.36 9.65
N VAL A 128 3.17 7.41 10.04
CA VAL A 128 3.09 8.01 11.38
C VAL A 128 1.69 8.57 11.63
N ALA A 129 1.12 9.31 10.68
CA ALA A 129 -0.22 9.87 10.82
C ALA A 129 -1.29 8.77 10.99
N ALA A 130 -1.19 7.68 10.22
CA ALA A 130 -2.10 6.55 10.34
C ALA A 130 -1.97 5.82 11.68
N LEU A 131 -0.75 5.62 12.19
CA LEU A 131 -0.53 5.04 13.52
C LEU A 131 -1.13 5.93 14.61
N LEU A 132 -0.88 7.24 14.57
CA LEU A 132 -1.45 8.19 15.53
C LEU A 132 -2.98 8.19 15.49
N ALA A 133 -3.57 8.10 14.29
CA ALA A 133 -5.03 7.97 14.16
C ALA A 133 -5.55 6.70 14.85
N VAL A 134 -4.89 5.55 14.65
CA VAL A 134 -5.29 4.31 15.34
C VAL A 134 -5.24 4.49 16.85
N PHE A 135 -4.18 5.08 17.42
CA PHE A 135 -4.10 5.31 18.85
C PHE A 135 -5.11 6.34 19.39
N ALA A 136 -5.50 7.32 18.57
CA ALA A 136 -6.47 8.33 18.97
C ALA A 136 -7.92 7.81 18.96
N PHE A 137 -8.22 6.79 18.15
CA PHE A 137 -9.57 6.24 17.95
C PHE A 137 -9.74 4.80 18.47
N ALA A 138 -8.71 4.20 19.05
CA ALA A 138 -8.75 2.89 19.73
C ALA A 138 -9.12 3.04 21.20
#